data_AF-A0A938FLX8-F1
#
_entry.id   AF-A0A938FLX8-F1
#
_cell.length_a   1.000
_cell.length_b   1.000
_cell.length_c   1.000
_cell.angle_alpha   90.00
_cell.angle_beta   90.00
_cell.angle_gamma   90.00
#
_symmetry.space_group_name_H-M   'P 1'
#
loop_
_entity.id
_entity.type
_entity.pdbx_description
1 polymer ?
#
loop_
_entity_poly.entity_id
_entity_poly.type
_entity_poly.pdbx_seq_one_letter_code
_entity_poly.pdbx_strand_id
1 'polypeptide(L)'
;MMTTEPIVLTTDSTVAEAFGRWSEKFARFLGTATFLVFMTAFVFFWIIWNSLAPEDLKFDHYPFIFLTLLLSLQASYAAPLILLAQNRQADRDRIQGNEDRERDERNMADTQYLTRELASLRTALSEVTNRDYLHTQLTDAIEEIVKKLNKKN
;
A
#
# COMPACT_ATOMS: atom_id res chain seq x y z
N MET A 1 -22.73 -14.14 44.14
CA MET A 1 -22.77 -13.69 42.73
C MET A 1 -21.78 -12.54 42.62
N MET A 2 -20.54 -12.82 42.22
CA MET A 2 -19.44 -11.85 42.19
C MET A 2 -19.09 -11.62 40.72
N THR A 3 -19.38 -10.43 40.23
CA THR A 3 -19.15 -10.02 38.85
C THR A 3 -17.68 -9.67 38.66
N THR A 4 -16.92 -10.54 38.01
CA THR A 4 -15.60 -10.20 37.47
C THR A 4 -15.80 -9.35 36.22
N GLU A 5 -15.70 -8.02 36.35
CA GLU A 5 -15.53 -7.17 35.18
C GLU A 5 -14.15 -7.41 34.55
N PRO A 6 -14.05 -7.54 33.21
CA PRO A 6 -12.77 -7.66 32.55
C PRO A 6 -12.05 -6.31 32.52
N ILE A 7 -10.84 -6.26 33.08
CA ILE A 7 -9.92 -5.12 32.96
C ILE A 7 -9.43 -5.06 31.51
N VAL A 8 -10.04 -4.20 30.70
CA VAL A 8 -9.56 -3.90 29.35
C VAL A 8 -8.36 -2.96 29.49
N LEU A 9 -7.15 -3.48 29.25
CA LEU A 9 -5.89 -2.72 29.25
C LEU A 9 -5.87 -1.72 28.08
N THR A 10 -6.32 -0.49 28.33
CA THR A 10 -6.25 0.63 27.36
C THR A 10 -4.85 1.23 27.19
N THR A 11 -3.86 0.70 27.92
CA THR A 11 -2.51 1.28 27.98
C THR A 11 -1.74 1.11 26.66
N ASP A 12 -2.01 0.06 25.89
CA ASP A 12 -1.26 -0.27 24.67
C ASP A 12 -1.56 0.69 23.50
N SER A 13 -2.80 1.16 23.37
CA SER A 13 -3.18 2.11 22.32
C SER A 13 -2.52 3.47 22.49
N THR A 14 -2.35 3.94 23.73
CA THR A 14 -1.78 5.28 24.01
C THR A 14 -0.31 5.38 23.62
N VAL A 15 0.48 4.35 23.91
CA VAL A 15 1.90 4.28 23.54
C VAL A 15 2.03 4.09 22.03
N ALA A 16 1.21 3.22 21.43
CA ALA A 16 1.19 3.00 19.99
C ALA A 16 0.83 4.27 19.20
N GLU A 17 -0.16 5.05 19.65
CA GLU A 17 -0.57 6.31 19.03
C GLU A 17 0.48 7.42 19.21
N ALA A 18 1.07 7.56 20.40
CA ALA A 18 2.14 8.51 20.64
C ALA A 18 3.37 8.20 19.76
N PHE A 19 3.74 6.93 19.67
CA PHE A 19 4.81 6.46 18.80
C PHE A 19 4.45 6.60 17.32
N GLY A 20 3.18 6.42 16.94
CA GLY A 20 2.64 6.70 15.60
C GLY A 20 3.00 8.10 15.11
N ARG A 21 2.58 9.11 15.87
CA ARG A 21 2.81 10.53 15.55
C ARG A 21 4.29 10.91 15.59
N TRP A 22 5.05 10.33 16.52
CA TRP A 22 6.49 10.58 16.63
C TRP A 22 7.25 9.98 15.46
N SER A 23 6.96 8.74 15.07
CA SER A 23 7.59 8.10 13.91
C SER A 23 7.30 8.83 12.60
N GLU A 24 6.09 9.37 12.39
CA GLU A 24 5.78 10.11 11.16
C GLU A 24 6.61 11.40 11.04
N LYS A 25 6.88 12.08 12.18
CA LYS A 25 7.81 13.21 12.22
C LYS A 25 9.25 12.75 11.99
N PHE A 26 9.67 11.67 12.62
CA PHE A 26 11.00 11.09 12.45
C PHE A 26 11.27 10.62 11.03
N ALA A 27 10.30 9.97 10.37
CA ALA A 27 10.40 9.52 8.99
C ALA A 27 10.55 10.69 8.02
N ARG A 28 9.77 11.77 8.21
CA ARG A 28 9.93 13.00 7.41
C ARG A 28 11.27 13.68 7.65
N PHE A 29 11.76 13.67 8.89
CA PHE A 29 13.03 14.26 9.26
C PHE A 29 14.23 13.49 8.69
N LEU A 30 14.24 12.16 8.83
CA LEU A 30 15.30 11.28 8.32
C LEU A 30 15.28 11.14 6.78
N GLY A 31 14.11 11.23 6.15
CA GLY A 31 13.98 11.16 4.69
C GLY A 31 14.42 12.43 3.96
N THR A 32 14.69 13.52 4.68
CA THR A 32 15.10 14.79 4.09
C THR A 32 16.62 14.97 4.18
N ALA A 33 17.25 15.46 3.11
CA ALA A 33 18.70 15.76 3.07
C ALA A 33 19.16 16.73 4.18
N THR A 34 18.24 17.48 4.77
CA THR A 34 18.45 18.40 5.88
C THR A 34 19.08 17.74 7.10
N PHE A 35 18.74 16.48 7.44
CA PHE A 35 19.34 15.79 8.58
C PHE A 35 20.84 15.57 8.39
N LEU A 36 21.23 15.09 7.20
CA LEU A 36 22.63 14.88 6.85
C LEU A 36 23.42 16.20 6.90
N VAL A 37 22.86 17.27 6.32
CA VAL A 37 23.48 18.60 6.37
C VAL A 37 23.68 19.09 7.80
N PHE A 38 22.67 18.94 8.66
CA PHE A 38 22.76 19.33 10.07
C PHE A 38 23.81 18.50 10.83
N MET A 39 23.83 17.19 10.65
CA MET A 39 24.82 16.31 11.28
C MET A 39 26.25 16.62 10.82
N THR A 40 26.45 16.84 9.52
CA THR A 40 27.74 17.27 8.99
C THR A 40 28.16 18.62 9.57
N ALA A 41 27.26 19.61 9.61
CA ALA A 41 27.54 20.91 10.21
C ALA A 41 27.90 20.81 11.70
N PHE A 42 27.21 19.95 12.47
CA PHE A 42 27.52 19.69 13.87
C PHE A 42 28.93 19.11 14.06
N VAL A 43 29.29 18.09 13.28
CA VAL A 43 30.63 17.47 13.32
C VAL A 43 31.71 18.49 12.94
N PHE A 44 31.50 19.26 11.86
CA PHE A 44 32.44 20.31 11.46
C PHE A 44 32.58 21.38 12.55
N PHE A 45 31.48 21.85 13.11
CA PHE A 45 31.49 22.83 14.20
C PHE A 45 32.27 22.31 15.41
N TRP A 46 32.06 21.04 15.80
CA TRP A 46 32.77 20.41 16.91
C TRP A 46 34.28 20.37 16.68
N ILE A 47 34.70 19.96 15.48
CA ILE A 47 36.13 19.89 15.11
C ILE A 47 36.74 21.30 15.09
N ILE A 48 36.07 22.27 14.47
CA ILE A 48 36.52 23.67 14.39
C ILE A 48 36.66 24.26 15.80
N TRP A 49 35.65 24.08 16.65
CA TRP A 49 35.66 24.57 18.03
C TRP A 49 36.81 23.95 18.83
N ASN A 50 36.95 22.63 18.83
CA ASN A 50 38.01 21.96 19.60
C ASN A 50 39.42 22.14 19.00
N SER A 51 39.54 22.47 17.71
CA SER A 51 40.83 22.75 17.07
C SER A 51 41.30 24.19 17.26
N LEU A 52 40.39 25.17 17.27
CA LEU A 52 40.71 26.60 17.35
C LEU A 52 40.59 27.17 18.77
N ALA A 53 39.94 26.45 19.70
CA ALA A 53 39.84 26.88 21.09
C ALA A 53 41.24 26.96 21.76
N PRO A 54 41.47 27.94 22.65
CA PRO A 54 42.65 27.98 23.53
C PRO A 54 42.76 26.70 24.37
N GLU A 55 43.97 26.28 24.76
CA GLU A 55 44.21 25.01 25.47
C GLU A 55 43.35 24.84 26.73
N ASP A 56 43.00 25.93 27.42
CA ASP A 56 42.17 25.95 28.61
C ASP A 56 40.67 25.66 28.34
N LEU A 57 40.22 25.77 27.08
CA LEU A 57 38.82 25.57 26.65
C LEU A 57 38.65 24.39 25.67
N LYS A 58 39.73 23.68 25.35
CA LYS A 58 39.68 22.48 24.51
C LYS A 58 39.05 21.33 25.28
N PHE A 59 37.79 21.06 25.00
CA PHE A 59 37.03 20.00 25.65
C PHE A 59 37.43 18.60 25.17
N ASP A 60 37.80 18.48 23.88
CA ASP A 60 38.08 17.21 23.22
C ASP A 60 39.35 17.32 22.34
N HIS A 61 40.50 16.95 22.89
CA HIS A 61 41.78 16.94 22.16
C HIS A 61 41.82 15.82 21.10
N TYR A 62 42.57 16.04 20.02
CA TYR A 62 42.83 15.02 19.00
C TYR A 62 43.35 13.74 19.71
N PRO A 63 42.67 12.58 19.59
CA PRO A 63 41.86 12.11 18.47
C PRO A 63 40.31 12.26 18.57
N PHE A 64 39.78 13.20 19.35
CA PHE A 64 38.33 13.45 19.51
C PHE A 64 37.55 12.26 20.10
N ILE A 65 37.95 11.81 21.30
CA ILE A 65 37.35 10.66 21.95
C ILE A 65 35.88 10.90 22.31
N PHE A 66 35.51 12.12 22.73
CA PHE A 66 34.13 12.42 23.11
C PHE A 66 33.21 12.43 21.91
N LEU A 67 33.64 13.02 20.79
CA LEU A 67 32.89 12.97 19.54
C LEU A 67 32.64 11.52 19.11
N THR A 68 33.68 10.69 19.19
CA THR A 68 33.59 9.27 18.83
C THR A 68 32.63 8.49 19.74
N LEU A 69 32.70 8.72 21.05
CA LEU A 69 31.76 8.13 22.01
C LEU A 69 30.32 8.56 21.76
N LEU A 70 30.10 9.84 21.47
CA LEU A 70 28.77 10.37 21.18
C LEU A 70 28.19 9.76 19.90
N LEU A 71 28.97 9.67 18.82
CA LEU A 71 28.53 9.06 17.56
C LEU A 71 28.26 7.56 17.70
N SER A 72 29.10 6.82 18.44
CA SER A 72 28.88 5.39 18.68
C SER A 72 27.63 5.13 19.53
N LEU A 73 27.39 5.95 20.56
CA LEU A 73 26.16 5.89 21.35
C LEU A 73 24.93 6.22 20.49
N GLN A 74 25.02 7.25 19.65
CA GLN A 74 23.94 7.65 18.74
C GLN A 74 23.56 6.51 17.80
N ALA A 75 24.54 5.82 17.21
CA ALA A 75 24.30 4.65 16.37
C ALA A 75 23.68 3.48 17.16
N SER A 76 24.18 3.23 18.37
CA SER A 76 23.69 2.15 19.25
C SER A 76 22.22 2.34 19.63
N TYR A 77 21.78 3.55 19.94
CA TYR A 77 20.37 3.84 20.27
C TYR A 77 19.47 3.96 19.03
N ALA A 78 20.02 4.31 17.87
CA ALA A 78 19.28 4.33 16.61
C ALA A 78 18.82 2.93 16.19
N ALA A 79 19.67 1.91 16.34
CA ALA A 79 19.36 0.53 15.94
C ALA A 79 18.04 -0.03 16.54
N PRO A 80 17.80 -0.03 17.85
CA PRO A 80 16.54 -0.53 18.43
C PRO A 80 15.33 0.32 18.05
N LEU A 81 15.49 1.65 17.91
CA LEU A 81 14.41 2.51 17.44
C LEU A 81 14.01 2.20 15.98
N ILE A 82 15.01 1.97 15.13
CA ILE A 82 14.80 1.56 13.74
C ILE A 82 14.11 0.20 13.70
N LEU A 83 14.53 -0.77 14.52
CA LEU A 83 13.88 -2.09 14.61
C LEU A 83 12.41 -1.98 15.02
N LEU A 84 12.08 -1.14 16.01
CA LEU A 84 10.68 -0.91 16.41
C LEU A 84 9.87 -0.23 15.29
N ALA A 85 10.47 0.74 14.59
CA ALA A 85 9.83 1.37 13.45
C ALA A 85 9.60 0.38 12.29
N GLN A 86 10.56 -0.53 12.06
CA GLN A 86 10.49 -1.57 11.05
C GLN A 86 9.43 -2.63 11.38
N ASN A 87 9.36 -3.12 12.62
CA ASN A 87 8.34 -4.09 13.04
C ASN A 87 6.93 -3.56 12.73
N ARG A 88 6.66 -2.30 13.10
CA ARG A 88 5.35 -1.70 12.83
C ARG A 88 5.10 -1.45 11.34
N GLN A 89 6.15 -1.17 10.55
CA GLN A 89 6.00 -1.06 9.11
C GLN A 89 5.65 -2.42 8.50
N ALA A 90 6.33 -3.49 8.91
CA ALA A 90 6.04 -4.85 8.48
C ALA A 90 4.63 -5.31 8.85
N ASP A 91 4.13 -4.93 10.03
CA ASP A 91 2.75 -5.21 10.45
C ASP A 91 1.73 -4.53 9.53
N ARG A 92 1.95 -3.25 9.20
CA ARG A 92 1.09 -2.51 8.24
C ARG A 92 1.16 -3.11 6.84
N ASP A 93 2.36 -3.39 6.35
CA ASP A 93 2.57 -3.97 5.02
C ASP A 93 1.91 -5.36 4.91
N ARG A 94 1.91 -6.14 6.00
CA ARG A 94 1.22 -7.42 6.09
C ARG A 94 -0.31 -7.26 6.02
N ILE A 95 -0.88 -6.29 6.74
CA ILE A 95 -2.33 -6.02 6.70
C ILE A 95 -2.73 -5.58 5.30
N GLN A 96 -2.03 -4.59 4.73
CA GLN A 96 -2.28 -4.10 3.38
C GLN A 96 -2.19 -5.24 2.35
N GLY A 97 -1.16 -6.08 2.43
CA GLY A 97 -1.00 -7.21 1.53
C GLY A 97 -2.09 -8.28 1.67
N ASN A 98 -2.73 -8.42 2.83
CA ASN A 98 -3.87 -9.32 2.98
C ASN A 98 -5.15 -8.73 2.37
N GLU A 99 -5.41 -7.44 2.59
CA GLU A 99 -6.54 -6.74 1.99
C GLU A 99 -6.45 -6.72 0.46
N ASP A 100 -5.26 -6.49 -0.08
CA ASP A 100 -5.02 -6.48 -1.53
C ASP A 100 -5.30 -7.86 -2.14
N ARG A 101 -4.83 -8.94 -1.49
CA ARG A 101 -5.15 -10.32 -1.94
C ARG A 101 -6.65 -10.60 -1.93
N GLU A 102 -7.36 -10.20 -0.86
CA GLU A 102 -8.81 -10.42 -0.78
C GLU A 102 -9.55 -9.62 -1.87
N ARG A 103 -9.12 -8.39 -2.15
CA ARG A 103 -9.67 -7.58 -3.26
C ARG A 103 -9.39 -8.23 -4.60
N ASP A 104 -8.19 -8.74 -4.83
CA ASP A 104 -7.82 -9.41 -6.09
C ASP A 104 -8.66 -10.67 -6.31
N GLU A 105 -8.88 -11.48 -5.28
CA GLU A 105 -9.75 -12.66 -5.36
C GLU A 105 -11.20 -12.27 -5.73
N ARG A 106 -11.73 -11.21 -5.12
CA ARG A 106 -13.07 -10.68 -5.46
C ARG A 106 -13.13 -10.16 -6.90
N ASN A 107 -12.12 -9.39 -7.33
CA ASN A 107 -12.03 -8.86 -8.69
C ASN A 107 -11.94 -9.98 -9.74
N MET A 108 -11.19 -11.04 -9.44
CA MET A 108 -11.12 -12.23 -10.30
C MET A 108 -12.48 -12.94 -10.37
N ALA A 109 -13.17 -13.10 -9.24
CA ALA A 109 -14.50 -13.70 -9.21
C ALA A 109 -15.53 -12.88 -10.02
N ASP A 110 -15.53 -11.56 -9.87
CA ASP A 110 -16.40 -10.65 -10.62
C ASP A 110 -16.09 -10.71 -12.13
N THR A 111 -14.81 -10.73 -12.50
CA THR A 111 -14.40 -10.85 -13.90
C THR A 111 -14.87 -12.19 -14.49
N GLN A 112 -14.73 -13.29 -13.75
CA GLN A 112 -15.22 -14.59 -14.18
C GLN A 112 -16.75 -14.62 -14.30
N TYR A 113 -17.47 -13.99 -13.37
CA TYR A 113 -18.91 -13.85 -13.42
C TYR A 113 -19.36 -13.07 -14.66
N LEU A 114 -18.79 -11.89 -14.89
CA LEU A 114 -19.08 -11.06 -16.07
C LEU A 114 -18.74 -11.79 -17.38
N THR A 115 -17.65 -12.56 -17.42
CA THR A 115 -17.27 -13.35 -18.60
C THR A 115 -18.30 -14.45 -18.90
N ARG A 116 -18.80 -15.13 -17.87
CA ARG A 116 -19.85 -16.14 -18.02
C ARG A 116 -21.16 -15.51 -18.50
N GLU A 117 -21.51 -14.36 -17.95
CA GLU A 117 -22.70 -13.62 -18.36
C GLU A 117 -22.58 -13.09 -19.80
N LEU A 118 -21.40 -12.60 -20.20
CA LEU A 118 -21.14 -12.22 -21.59
C LEU A 118 -21.23 -13.42 -22.54
N ALA A 119 -20.76 -14.60 -22.12
CA ALA A 119 -20.86 -15.82 -22.93
C ALA A 119 -22.32 -16.29 -23.10
N SER A 120 -23.13 -16.22 -22.04
CA SER A 120 -24.56 -16.54 -22.11
C SER A 120 -25.31 -15.55 -23.00
N LEU A 121 -25.06 -14.24 -22.83
CA LEU A 121 -25.64 -13.18 -23.67
C LEU A 121 -25.25 -13.33 -25.14
N ARG A 122 -23.97 -13.63 -25.44
CA ARG A 122 -23.51 -13.90 -26.81
C ARG A 122 -24.25 -15.08 -27.43
N THR A 123 -24.46 -16.15 -26.68
CA THR A 123 -25.14 -17.35 -27.17
C THR A 123 -26.61 -17.04 -27.47
N ALA A 124 -27.31 -16.36 -26.56
CA ALA A 124 -28.69 -15.92 -26.77
C ALA A 124 -28.85 -15.00 -28.00
N LEU A 125 -27.93 -14.04 -28.19
CA LEU A 125 -27.93 -13.19 -29.38
C LEU A 125 -27.63 -13.97 -30.67
N SER A 126 -26.76 -14.99 -30.60
CA SER A 126 -26.46 -15.86 -31.75
C SER A 126 -27.68 -16.67 -32.19
N GLU A 127 -28.50 -17.12 -31.24
CA GLU A 127 -29.75 -17.83 -31.52
C GLU A 127 -30.80 -16.92 -32.19
N VAL A 128 -30.94 -15.68 -31.71
CA VAL A 128 -31.84 -14.66 -32.31
C VAL A 128 -31.35 -14.23 -33.70
N THR A 129 -30.03 -14.17 -33.91
CA THR A 129 -29.43 -13.81 -35.22
C THR A 129 -29.38 -14.99 -36.17
N ASN A 130 -29.89 -16.17 -35.80
CA ASN A 130 -29.73 -17.35 -36.63
C ASN A 130 -30.49 -17.17 -37.95
N ARG A 131 -29.71 -16.88 -38.99
CA ARG A 131 -30.09 -16.58 -40.36
C ARG A 131 -31.08 -17.59 -40.93
N ASP A 132 -31.08 -18.82 -40.42
CA ASP A 132 -31.95 -19.91 -40.85
C ASP A 132 -33.43 -19.69 -40.49
N TYR A 133 -33.74 -19.07 -39.34
CA TYR A 133 -35.13 -18.75 -38.98
C TYR A 133 -35.69 -17.63 -39.87
N LEU A 134 -34.88 -16.60 -40.12
CA LEU A 134 -35.22 -15.52 -41.03
C LEU A 134 -35.32 -16.03 -42.48
N HIS A 135 -34.43 -16.91 -42.93
CA HIS A 135 -34.47 -17.47 -44.28
C HIS A 135 -35.71 -18.34 -44.52
N THR A 136 -36.12 -19.14 -43.54
CA THR A 136 -37.29 -20.02 -43.67
C THR A 136 -38.56 -19.19 -43.75
N GLN A 137 -38.73 -18.20 -42.85
CA GLN A 137 -39.87 -17.28 -42.87
C GLN A 137 -39.94 -16.44 -44.16
N LEU A 138 -38.78 -16.01 -44.68
CA LEU A 138 -38.72 -15.25 -45.93
C LEU A 138 -39.05 -16.13 -47.15
N THR A 139 -38.59 -17.39 -47.15
CA THR A 139 -38.87 -18.35 -48.23
C THR A 139 -40.34 -18.74 -48.25
N ASP A 140 -40.93 -19.03 -47.08
CA ASP A 140 -42.35 -19.35 -46.94
C ASP A 140 -43.23 -18.16 -47.36
N ALA A 141 -42.88 -16.94 -46.97
CA ALA A 141 -43.60 -15.74 -47.38
C ALA A 141 -43.51 -15.49 -48.90
N ILE A 142 -42.34 -15.69 -49.51
CA ILE A 142 -42.17 -15.59 -50.97
C ILE A 142 -42.99 -16.66 -51.68
N GLU A 143 -42.97 -17.90 -51.19
CA GLU A 143 -43.69 -19.02 -51.79
C GLU A 143 -45.22 -18.81 -51.71
N GLU A 144 -45.72 -18.27 -50.59
CA GLU A 144 -47.13 -17.88 -50.44
C GLU A 144 -47.54 -16.77 -51.42
N ILE A 145 -46.71 -15.74 -51.60
CA ILE A 145 -46.95 -14.64 -52.55
C ILE A 145 -46.97 -15.17 -54.00
N VAL A 146 -46.00 -16.03 -54.36
CA VAL A 146 -45.95 -16.66 -55.69
C VAL A 146 -47.19 -17.50 -55.95
N LYS A 147 -47.64 -18.28 -54.96
CA LYS A 147 -48.85 -19.11 -55.06
C LYS A 147 -50.12 -18.27 -55.24
N LYS A 148 -50.21 -17.12 -54.57
CA LYS A 148 -51.32 -16.17 -54.73
C LYS A 148 -51.32 -15.48 -56.09
N LEU A 149 -50.14 -15.15 -56.65
CA LEU A 149 -50.02 -14.59 -57.99
C LEU A 149 -50.42 -15.60 -59.08
N ASN A 150 -49.97 -16.85 -58.95
CA ASN A 150 -50.25 -17.90 -59.95
C ASN A 150 -51.70 -18.39 -59.93
N LYS A 151 -52.45 -18.12 -58.85
CA LYS A 151 -53.89 -18.43 -58.73
C LYS A 151 -54.78 -17.32 -59.28
N LYS A 152 -54.20 -16.17 -59.65
CA LYS A 152 -54.92 -14.97 -60.13
C LYS A 152 -54.82 -14.80 -61.66
N ASN A 153 -53.96 -15.56 -62.33
CA ASN A 153 -53.97 -15.79 -63.78
C ASN A 153 -54.72 -17.09 -64.10
#